data_AF-A0A4R1BQI5-F1
#
_entry.id   AF-A0A4R1BQI5-F1
#
_cell.length_a   1.000
_cell.length_b   1.000
_cell.length_c   1.000
_cell.angle_alpha   90.00
_cell.angle_beta   90.00
_cell.angle_gamma   90.00
#
_symmetry.space_group_name_H-M   'P 1'
#
loop_
_entity.id
_entity.type
_entity.pdbx_description
1 polymer ?
#
loop_
_entity_poly.entity_id
_entity_poly.type
_entity_poly.pdbx_seq_one_letter_code
_entity_poly.pdbx_strand_id
1 'polypeptide(L)' 'MQQELNELGLWLAEHPEAVRRLKPVRSSVVLKPGVYYNRGTGMVERIYAPQHVALGNRIFRLSGDPGAPVEELWRKVMGG' A
#
# COMPACT_ATOMS: atom_id res chain seq x y z
N MET A 1 0.16 2.23 14.55
CA MET A 1 -0.12 0.81 14.89
C MET A 1 -1.35 0.34 14.12
N GLN A 2 -1.51 -0.95 13.79
CA GLN A 2 -2.40 -1.49 12.73
C GLN A 2 -3.72 -0.75 12.40
N GLN A 3 -4.44 -0.20 13.39
CA GLN A 3 -5.63 0.62 13.18
C GLN A 3 -5.45 1.78 12.20
N GLU A 4 -4.36 2.55 12.30
CA GLU A 4 -4.11 3.71 11.42
C GLU A 4 -3.85 3.28 9.96
N LEU A 5 -3.30 2.08 9.76
CA LEU A 5 -3.14 1.50 8.42
C LEU A 5 -4.49 1.06 7.85
N ASN A 6 -5.40 0.58 8.69
CA ASN A 6 -6.75 0.22 8.27
C ASN A 6 -7.53 1.47 7.87
N GLU A 7 -7.41 2.57 8.62
CA GLU A 7 -8.00 3.87 8.29
C GLU A 7 -7.48 4.42 6.95
N LEU A 8 -6.16 4.34 6.73
CA LEU A 8 -5.55 4.69 5.45
C LEU A 8 -6.07 3.82 4.30
N GLY A 9 -6.24 2.51 4.54
CA GLY A 9 -6.79 1.58 3.56
C GLY A 9 -8.24 1.89 3.18
N LEU A 10 -9.07 2.20 4.18
CA LEU A 10 -10.45 2.64 3.98
C LEU A 10 -10.50 3.94 3.15
N TRP A 11 -9.71 4.93 3.54
CA TRP A 11 -9.67 6.20 2.81
C TRP A 11 -9.22 6.01 1.35
N LEU A 12 -8.22 5.17 1.09
CA LEU A 12 -7.77 4.83 -0.27
C LEU A 12 -8.85 4.09 -1.09
N ALA A 13 -9.70 3.30 -0.44
CA ALA A 13 -10.83 2.65 -1.10
C ALA A 13 -11.90 3.67 -1.54
N GLU A 14 -12.11 4.72 -0.75
CA GLU A 14 -13.05 5.81 -1.04
C GLU A 14 -12.50 6.85 -2.02
N HIS A 15 -11.16 6.95 -2.14
CA HIS A 15 -10.46 7.97 -2.94
C HIS A 15 -9.63 7.33 -4.08
N PRO A 16 -10.28 6.77 -5.13
CA PRO A 16 -9.60 6.06 -6.21
C PRO A 16 -8.60 6.92 -7.00
N GLU A 17 -8.77 8.24 -7.02
CA GLU A 17 -7.81 9.21 -7.58
C GLU A 17 -6.47 9.23 -6.83
N ALA A 18 -6.47 9.01 -5.51
CA ALA A 18 -5.24 8.88 -4.75
C ALA A 18 -4.49 7.59 -5.13
N VAL A 19 -5.22 6.49 -5.30
CA VAL A 19 -4.66 5.20 -5.72
C VAL A 19 -4.00 5.27 -7.10
N ARG A 20 -4.58 6.04 -8.04
CA ARG A 20 -4.01 6.23 -9.39
C ARG A 20 -2.63 6.90 -9.39
N ARG A 21 -2.29 7.67 -8.33
CA ARG A 21 -0.97 8.29 -8.16
C ARG A 21 0.07 7.32 -7.59
N LEU A 22 -0.36 6.20 -7.02
CA LEU A 22 0.53 5.20 -6.43
C LEU A 22 1.15 4.30 -7.50
N LYS A 23 2.33 3.76 -7.19
CA LYS A 23 3.06 2.88 -8.10
C LYS A 23 2.37 1.51 -8.16
N PRO A 24 1.77 1.11 -9.29
CA PRO A 24 1.15 -0.20 -9.39
C PRO A 24 2.24 -1.28 -9.38
N VAL A 25 1.96 -2.39 -8.69
CA VAL A 25 2.80 -3.58 -8.75
C VAL A 25 2.36 -4.43 -9.93
N ARG A 26 3.12 -4.37 -11.04
CA ARG A 26 2.72 -4.99 -12.32
C ARG A 26 3.26 -6.40 -12.55
N SER A 27 4.29 -6.84 -11.81
CA SER A 27 5.10 -7.97 -12.27
C SER A 27 5.80 -8.80 -11.19
N SER A 28 5.29 -8.83 -9.97
CA SER A 28 5.98 -9.56 -8.90
C SER A 28 5.09 -10.61 -8.25
N VAL A 29 5.44 -11.87 -8.51
CA VAL A 29 5.10 -13.00 -7.62
C VAL A 29 5.68 -12.75 -6.23
N VAL A 30 6.81 -12.01 -6.13
CA VAL A 30 7.52 -11.72 -4.88
C VAL A 30 7.57 -10.21 -4.62
N LEU A 31 6.78 -9.74 -3.65
CA LEU A 31 6.85 -8.35 -3.20
C LEU A 31 8.16 -8.10 -2.48
N LYS A 32 8.84 -7.01 -2.85
CA LYS A 32 9.98 -6.49 -2.09
C LYS A 32 9.48 -5.94 -0.74
N PRO A 33 10.35 -5.81 0.28
CA PRO A 33 9.98 -5.10 1.48
C PRO A 33 9.41 -3.70 1.20
N GLY A 34 8.38 -3.31 1.94
CA GLY A 34 7.73 -2.02 1.82
C GLY A 34 6.31 -2.02 2.37
N VAL A 35 5.58 -0.95 2.07
CA VAL A 35 4.16 -0.81 2.43
C VAL A 35 3.31 -0.85 1.18
N TYR A 36 2.26 -1.66 1.20
CA TYR A 36 1.43 -1.95 0.03
C TYR A 36 -0.05 -1.78 0.36
N TYR A 37 -0.79 -1.18 -0.56
CA TYR A 37 -2.23 -1.12 -0.55
C TYR A 37 -2.79 -2.17 -1.51
N ASN A 38 -3.69 -3.02 -1.03
CA ASN A 38 -4.43 -3.98 -1.82
C ASN A 38 -5.85 -3.45 -2.08
N ARG A 39 -6.10 -2.93 -3.29
CA ARG A 39 -7.42 -2.43 -3.70
C ARG A 39 -8.48 -3.53 -3.81
N GLY A 40 -8.09 -4.81 -3.87
CA GLY A 40 -9.04 -5.92 -3.83
C GLY A 40 -9.68 -6.11 -2.45
N THR A 41 -8.93 -5.83 -1.38
CA THR A 41 -9.37 -6.02 0.01
C THR A 41 -9.55 -4.73 0.78
N GLY A 42 -9.07 -3.59 0.26
CA GLY A 42 -9.04 -2.32 0.98
C GLY A 42 -7.95 -2.23 2.05
N MET A 43 -7.05 -3.22 2.13
CA MET A 43 -6.07 -3.31 3.21
C MET A 43 -4.73 -2.66 2.86
N VAL A 44 -4.06 -2.13 3.88
CA VAL A 44 -2.67 -1.69 3.82
C VAL A 44 -1.80 -2.58 4.70
N GLU A 45 -0.75 -3.14 4.11
CA GLU A 45 0.12 -4.13 4.75
C GLU A 45 1.58 -3.71 4.67
N ARG A 46 2.33 -4.03 5.75
CA ARG A 46 3.78 -3.87 5.82
C ARG A 46 4.43 -5.21 5.57
N ILE A 47 5.35 -5.24 4.61
CA ILE A 47 6.11 -6.43 4.23
C ILE A 47 7.56 -6.18 4.61
N TYR A 48 8.07 -6.92 5.60
CA TYR A 48 9.44 -6.74 6.12
C TYR A 48 10.47 -7.65 5.45
N ALA A 49 10.03 -8.74 4.82
CA ALA A 49 10.86 -9.66 4.07
C ALA A 49 10.18 -9.96 2.73
N PRO A 50 10.94 -10.35 1.68
CA PRO A 50 10.34 -10.72 0.40
C PRO A 50 9.21 -11.75 0.58
N GLN A 51 8.01 -11.43 0.11
CA GLN A 51 6.83 -12.26 0.32
C GLN A 51 6.19 -12.64 -1.01
N HIS A 52 5.85 -13.92 -1.16
CA HIS A 52 5.08 -14.39 -2.30
C HIS A 52 3.63 -13.92 -2.19
N VAL A 53 3.11 -13.32 -3.24
CA VAL A 53 1.69 -12.97 -3.38
C VAL A 53 1.15 -13.53 -4.69
N ALA A 54 -0.10 -13.99 -4.66
CA ALA A 54 -0.77 -14.42 -5.87
C ALA A 54 -0.81 -13.26 -6.87
N LEU A 55 -0.22 -13.46 -8.06
CA LEU A 55 -0.35 -12.53 -9.18
C LEU A 55 -1.82 -12.44 -9.56
N GLY A 56 -2.39 -11.23 -9.45
CA GLY A 56 -3.80 -10.99 -9.74
C GLY A 56 -4.36 -9.74 -9.05
N ASN A 57 -3.65 -9.21 -8.06
CA ASN A 57 -4.23 -8.20 -7.20
C ASN A 57 -3.82 -6.77 -7.59
N ARG A 58 -4.81 -5.88 -7.49
CA ARG A 58 -4.75 -4.43 -7.62
C ARG A 58 -3.88 -3.84 -6.50
N ILE A 59 -2.60 -4.22 -6.46
CA ILE A 59 -1.65 -3.84 -5.42
C ILE A 59 -0.87 -2.61 -5.86
N PHE A 60 -0.76 -1.66 -4.94
CA PHE A 60 -0.08 -0.40 -5.13
C PHE A 60 0.94 -0.18 -4.03
N ARG A 61 2.16 0.18 -4.38
CA ARG A 61 3.22 0.44 -3.41
C ARG A 61 3.06 1.86 -2.86
N LEU A 62 2.87 1.95 -1.54
CA LEU A 62 2.84 3.19 -0.78
C LEU A 62 4.26 3.65 -0.43
N SER A 63 5.07 2.76 0.17
CA SER A 63 6.46 3.05 0.51
C SER A 63 7.39 1.89 0.19
N GLY A 64 8.67 2.22 -0.02
CA GLY A 64 9.72 1.23 -0.11
C GLY A 64 10.34 0.85 1.23
N ASP A 65 10.08 1.64 2.26
CA ASP A 65 10.48 1.36 3.62
C ASP A 65 9.32 0.70 4.39
N PRO A 66 9.45 -0.56 4.84
CA PRO A 66 8.46 -1.20 5.70
C PRO A 66 8.26 -0.47 7.04
N GLY A 67 9.26 0.30 7.48
CA GLY A 67 9.28 1.06 8.74
C GLY A 67 8.66 2.45 8.65
N ALA A 68 8.30 2.93 7.45
CA ALA A 68 7.81 4.29 7.23
C ALA A 68 6.67 4.66 8.21
N PRO A 69 6.71 5.80 8.92
CA PRO A 69 5.64 6.25 9.79
C PRO A 69 4.31 6.40 9.03
N VAL A 70 3.18 6.17 9.70
CA VAL A 70 1.87 6.20 9.02
C VAL A 70 1.53 7.61 8.54
N GLU A 71 1.98 8.62 9.27
CA GLU A 71 1.88 10.04 8.94
C GLU A 71 2.59 10.37 7.63
N GLU A 72 3.74 9.75 7.37
CA GLU A 72 4.46 9.91 6.10
C GLU A 72 3.66 9.29 4.94
N LEU A 73 3.06 8.12 5.16
CA LEU A 73 2.19 7.47 4.18
C LEU A 73 0.97 8.35 3.85
N TRP A 74 0.36 8.95 4.87
CA TRP A 74 -0.75 9.88 4.72
C TRP A 74 -0.40 11.11 3.88
N ARG A 75 0.74 11.75 4.17
CA ARG A 75 1.22 12.90 3.37
C ARG A 75 1.40 12.52 1.90
N LYS A 76 1.96 11.34 1.65
CA LYS A 76 2.17 10.85 0.28
C LYS A 76 0.87 10.60 -0.48
N VAL A 77 -0.15 10.01 0.15
CA VAL A 77 -1.42 9.72 -0.53
C VAL A 77 -2.28 10.97 -0.72
N MET A 78 -2.18 11.96 0.16
CA MET A 78 -2.91 13.22 0.04
C MET A 78 -2.29 14.16 -1.00
N GLY A 79 -1.06 13.90 -1.44
CA GLY A 79 -0.39 14.68 -2.49
C GLY A 79 0.44 15.84 -1.94
N GLY A 80 1.23 15.57 -0.91
CA GLY A 80 2.37 16.44 -0.59
C GLY A 80 3.26 16.69 -1.80
#